data_AF-A0A7H4N0W3-F1
#
_entry.id   AF-A0A7H4N0W3-F1
#
_cell.length_a   1.000
_cell.length_b   1.000
_cell.length_c   1.000
_cell.angle_alpha   90.00
_cell.angle_beta   90.00
_cell.angle_gamma   90.00
#
_symmetry.space_group_name_H-M   'P 1'
#
loop_
_entity.id
_entity.type
_entity.pdbx_description
1 polymer ?
#
loop_
_entity_poly.entity_id
_entity_poly.type
_entity_poly.pdbx_seq_one_letter_code
_entity_poly.pdbx_strand_id
1 'polypeptide(L)' 'MTTTDLTPKGELVLRTLAMPADTNANGDIFGGWLMSQMDIGGAIMAKEIAHGRVVTVRVDGMTFYARSRSATWCAATPAA' A
#
# COMPACT_ATOMS: atom_id res chain seq x y z
N MET A 1 -11.63 -2.08 -25.28
CA MET A 1 -11.37 -2.28 -23.84
C MET A 1 -9.93 -1.86 -23.59
N THR A 2 -9.74 -0.73 -22.93
CA THR A 2 -8.40 -0.17 -22.67
C THR A 2 -7.80 -0.91 -21.49
N THR A 3 -6.77 -1.74 -21.72
CA THR A 3 -6.01 -2.37 -20.63
C THR A 3 -5.33 -1.26 -19.84
N THR A 4 -5.83 -0.97 -18.64
CA THR A 4 -5.20 -0.02 -17.74
C THR A 4 -3.88 -0.62 -17.30
N ASP A 5 -2.76 0.03 -17.60
CA ASP A 5 -1.45 -0.37 -17.08
C ASP A 5 -1.45 -0.13 -15.57
N LEU A 6 -1.58 -1.23 -14.81
CA LEU A 6 -1.58 -1.24 -13.35
C LEU A 6 -0.17 -1.43 -12.77
N THR A 7 0.87 -1.29 -13.60
CA THR A 7 2.25 -1.35 -13.10
C THR A 7 2.45 -0.18 -12.13
N PRO A 8 2.84 -0.45 -10.87
CA PRO A 8 3.14 0.61 -9.92
C PRO A 8 4.25 1.50 -10.50
N LYS A 9 4.00 2.79 -10.52
CA LYS A 9 4.98 3.81 -10.90
C LYS A 9 5.63 4.37 -9.63
N GLY A 10 6.83 4.94 -9.76
CA GLY A 10 7.59 5.49 -8.63
C GLY A 10 8.58 4.50 -8.02
N GLU A 11 9.16 4.89 -6.89
CA GLU A 11 10.17 4.11 -6.18
C GLU A 11 9.54 3.21 -5.11
N LEU A 12 10.07 1.99 -4.94
CA LEU A 12 9.59 1.04 -3.95
C LEU A 12 9.92 1.54 -2.54
N VAL A 13 8.91 1.81 -1.72
CA VAL A 13 9.06 2.28 -0.33
C VAL A 13 8.97 1.13 0.66
N LEU A 14 8.06 0.19 0.43
CA LEU A 14 7.80 -0.92 1.34
C LEU A 14 7.50 -2.18 0.54
N ARG A 15 8.10 -3.30 0.96
CA ARG A 15 7.75 -4.65 0.50
C ARG A 15 7.56 -5.54 1.71
N THR A 16 6.39 -6.16 1.81
CA THR A 16 6.07 -7.07 2.91
C THR A 16 5.36 -8.32 2.40
N LEU A 17 5.35 -9.36 3.23
CA LEU A 17 4.62 -10.59 2.98
C LEU A 17 3.28 -10.55 3.71
N ALA A 18 2.21 -10.87 3.00
CA ALA A 18 0.91 -11.17 3.57
C ALA A 18 0.91 -12.63 4.05
N MET A 19 0.46 -12.82 5.29
CA MET A 19 0.32 -14.12 5.92
C MET A 19 -1.14 -14.60 5.86
N PRO A 20 -1.42 -15.89 6.09
CA PRO A 20 -2.80 -16.39 6.12
C PRO A 20 -3.72 -15.64 7.09
N ALA A 21 -3.17 -15.13 8.21
CA ALA A 21 -3.91 -14.32 9.18
C ALA A 21 -4.33 -12.94 8.64
N ASP A 22 -3.70 -12.46 7.57
CA ASP A 22 -4.00 -11.18 6.93
C ASP A 22 -5.10 -11.29 5.86
N THR A 23 -5.71 -12.48 5.73
CA THR A 23 -6.79 -12.72 4.77
C THR A 23 -8.16 -12.45 5.37
N ASN A 24 -9.11 -12.06 4.53
CA ASN A 24 -10.52 -11.95 4.90
C ASN A 24 -11.23 -13.32 4.82
N ALA A 25 -12.52 -13.37 5.19
CA ALA A 25 -13.31 -14.61 5.16
C ALA A 25 -13.41 -15.28 3.76
N ASN A 26 -13.08 -14.55 2.69
CA ASN A 26 -13.07 -15.06 1.31
C ASN A 26 -11.67 -15.54 0.87
N GLY A 27 -10.66 -15.45 1.74
CA GLY A 27 -9.28 -15.84 1.46
C GLY A 27 -8.50 -14.84 0.58
N ASP A 28 -9.04 -13.64 0.34
CA ASP A 28 -8.30 -12.53 -0.27
C ASP A 28 -7.60 -11.72 0.83
N ILE A 29 -6.55 -10.96 0.50
CA ILE A 29 -5.93 -10.06 1.48
C ILE A 29 -6.98 -9.08 2.01
N PHE A 30 -7.02 -8.92 3.33
CA PHE A 30 -7.93 -8.01 4.00
C PHE A 30 -7.62 -6.54 3.65
N GLY A 31 -8.66 -5.79 3.29
CA GLY A 31 -8.52 -4.38 2.92
C GLY A 31 -7.93 -3.52 4.04
N GLY A 32 -8.29 -3.76 5.30
CA GLY A 32 -7.73 -3.02 6.43
C GLY A 32 -6.22 -3.25 6.60
N TRP A 33 -5.74 -4.46 6.37
CA TRP A 33 -4.31 -4.76 6.37
C TRP A 33 -3.59 -3.99 5.25
N LEU A 34 -4.14 -3.98 4.03
CA LEU A 34 -3.60 -3.20 2.92
C LEU A 34 -3.51 -1.71 3.25
N MET A 35 -4.54 -1.15 3.89
CA MET A 35 -4.54 0.25 4.34
C MET A 35 -3.44 0.53 5.36
N SER A 36 -3.23 -0.37 6.33
CA SER A 36 -2.13 -0.24 7.29
C SER A 36 -0.77 -0.25 6.61
N GLN A 37 -0.56 -1.12 5.62
CA GLN A 37 0.71 -1.15 4.89
C GLN A 37 0.94 0.11 4.03
N MET A 38 -0.12 0.67 3.44
CA MET A 38 -0.04 1.96 2.74
C MET A 38 0.30 3.11 3.68
N ASP A 39 -0.31 3.16 4.86
CA ASP A 39 -0.01 4.18 5.88
C ASP A 39 1.44 4.07 6.37
N ILE A 40 1.93 2.85 6.62
CA ILE A 40 3.34 2.61 6.98
C ILE A 40 4.28 3.10 5.86
N GLY A 41 3.97 2.79 4.60
CA GLY A 41 4.74 3.27 3.45
C GLY A 41 4.80 4.80 3.39
N GLY A 42 3.66 5.48 3.55
CA GLY A 42 3.59 6.93 3.60
C GLY A 42 4.38 7.53 4.77
N ALA A 43 4.30 6.91 5.95
CA ALA A 43 5.03 7.35 7.13
C ALA A 43 6.55 7.19 6.98
N ILE A 44 7.03 6.15 6.28
CA ILE A 44 8.47 5.97 5.97
C ILE A 44 8.96 7.18 5.18
N MET A 45 8.30 7.49 4.06
CA MET A 45 8.65 8.65 3.23
C MET A 45 8.57 9.97 4.02
N ALA A 46 7.49 10.18 4.78
CA ALA A 46 7.30 11.41 5.54
C ALA A 46 8.40 11.59 6.62
N LYS A 47 8.85 10.51 7.26
CA LYS A 47 9.96 10.56 8.22
C LYS A 47 11.29 10.91 7.56
N GLU A 48 11.55 10.38 6.37
CA GLU A 48 12.77 10.70 5.61
C GLU A 48 12.84 12.19 5.27
N ILE A 49 11.71 12.81 4.92
CA ILE A 49 11.62 14.24 4.62
C ILE A 49 11.69 15.09 5.90
N ALA A 50 10.96 14.71 6.94
CA ALA A 50 10.80 15.54 8.14
C ALA A 50 11.95 15.40 9.16
N HIS A 51 12.80 14.37 9.04
CA HIS A 51 13.86 14.05 10.00
C HIS A 51 13.39 14.01 11.46
N GLY A 52 12.14 13.56 11.69
CA GLY A 52 11.48 13.67 12.98
C GLY A 52 10.21 12.83 13.09
N ARG A 53 9.44 13.05 14.16
CA ARG A 53 8.16 12.35 14.36
C ARG A 53 7.11 12.91 13.42
N VAL A 54 6.40 12.01 12.76
CA VAL A 54 5.27 12.31 11.87
C VAL A 54 4.03 11.55 12.32
N VAL A 55 2.86 12.07 11.96
CA VAL A 55 1.57 11.43 12.18
C VAL A 55 0.70 11.63 10.94
N THR A 56 -0.10 10.62 10.59
CA THR A 56 -1.03 10.69 9.47
C THR A 56 -2.24 11.53 9.86
N VAL A 57 -2.43 12.67 9.18
CA VAL A 57 -3.56 13.58 9.45
C VAL A 57 -4.78 13.22 8.61
N ARG A 58 -4.55 12.83 7.35
CA ARG A 58 -5.60 12.49 6.38
C ARG A 58 -5.05 11.49 5.38
N VAL A 59 -5.90 10.55 4.99
CA VAL A 59 -5.73 9.74 3.79
C VAL A 59 -6.83 10.17 2.81
N ASP A 60 -6.47 10.36 1.54
CA ASP A 60 -7.38 10.84 0.50
C ASP A 60 -7.22 10.03 -0.79
N GLY A 61 -8.31 9.81 -1.52
CA GLY A 61 -8.27 9.22 -2.87
C GLY A 61 -7.84 7.74 -2.94
N MET A 62 -8.29 6.90 -2.00
CA MET A 62 -7.96 5.47 -2.01
C MET A 62 -9.00 4.63 -2.75
N THR A 63 -8.53 3.86 -3.74
CA THR A 63 -9.37 2.96 -4.55
C THR A 63 -8.76 1.56 -4.63
N PHE A 64 -9.55 0.54 -4.30
CA PHE A 64 -9.18 -0.87 -4.52
C PHE A 64 -9.61 -1.30 -5.93
N TYR A 65 -8.67 -1.35 -6.87
CA TYR A 65 -8.96 -1.69 -8.28
C TYR A 65 -9.26 -3.17 -8.50
N ALA A 66 -8.63 -4.06 -7.73
CA ALA A 66 -8.80 -5.50 -7.85
C ALA A 66 -8.50 -6.20 -6.51
N ARG A 67 -9.01 -7.42 -6.37
CA ARG A 67 -8.65 -8.31 -5.25
C ARG A 67 -7.16 -8.65 -5.32
N SER A 68 -6.46 -8.60 -4.19
CA SER A 68 -5.08 -9.05 -4.10
C SER A 68 -5.02 -10.48 -3.57
N ARG A 69 -4.35 -11.35 -4.33
CA ARG A 69 -4.04 -12.75 -3.96
C ARG A 69 -2.55 -13.04 -3.90
N SER A 70 -1.73 -12.03 -4.18
CA SER A 70 -0.28 -12.13 -4.07
C SER A 70 0.11 -12.22 -2.62
N ALA A 71 0.95 -13.19 -2.26
CA ALA A 71 1.54 -13.25 -0.93
C ALA A 71 2.50 -12.08 -0.65
N THR A 72 2.89 -11.31 -1.67
CA THR A 72 3.76 -10.14 -1.54
C THR A 72 2.99 -8.88 -1.88
N TRP A 73 3.06 -7.88 -1.00
CA TRP A 73 2.51 -6.55 -1.21
C TRP A 73 3.62 -5.49 -1.23
N CYS A 74 3.47 -4.50 -2.11
CA CYS A 74 4.42 -3.42 -2.30
C CYS A 74 3.72 -2.05 -2.25
N ALA A 75 4.34 -1.07 -1.59
CA ALA A 75 4.01 0.35 -1.68
C ALA A 75 5.07 1.06 -2.51
N ALA A 76 4.65 1.92 -3.44
CA ALA A 76 5.55 2.77 -4.21
C ALA A 76 5.18 4.25 -4.03
N THR A 77 6.14 5.14 -4.26
CA THR A 77 5.91 6.59 -4.31
C THR A 77 4.98 6.95 -5.48
N PRO A 78 4.28 8.10 -5.46
CA PRO A 78 3.62 8.61 -6.65
C PRO A 78 4.64 8.79 -7.79
N ALA A 79 4.21 8.54 -9.03
CA ALA A 79 5.02 8.94 -10.19
C ALA A 79 5.19 10.47 -10.19
N ALA A 80 6.41 10.94 -10.41
CA ALA A 80 6.66 12.35 -10.70
C ALA A 80 6.00 12.78 -12.03
#